data_AF-A0A5N5WM74-F1
#
_entry.id   AF-A0A5N5WM74-F1
#
_cell.length_a   1.000
_cell.length_b   1.000
_cell.length_c   1.000
_cell.angle_alpha   90.00
_cell.angle_beta   90.00
_cell.angle_gamma   90.00
#
_symmetry.space_group_name_H-M   'P 1'
#
loop_
_entity.id
_entity.type
_entity.pdbx_description
1 polymer ?
#
loop_
_entity_poly.entity_id
_entity_poly.type
_entity_poly.pdbx_seq_one_letter_code
_entity_poly.pdbx_strand_id
1 'polypeptide(L)'
;MGPISVIVFLPFFQSWIYPTLARKKINFSAEHHIGVGLLCATLAIAYTTGIQHLIYMTGPCFSHPLKCLAGNILNDISVGLQTPTYVFLGWAEILAIVSGTELAYSRAPESMKSLVQAIFNFFSALGSLFGVGVSFAAYDPNMVIVYGSITGLLLFVTFAFEFAYLVRDKAS
;
A
#
# COMPACT_ATOMS: atom_id res chain seq x y z
N MET A 1 3.84 -10.19 0.85
CA MET A 1 4.49 -9.25 1.80
C MET A 1 3.82 -9.42 3.14
N GLY A 2 4.58 -9.45 4.24
CA GLY A 2 4.27 -10.30 5.39
C GLY A 2 2.89 -10.08 6.04
N PRO A 3 2.03 -11.12 6.17
CA PRO A 3 0.85 -11.07 7.04
C PRO A 3 1.20 -10.65 8.49
N ILE A 4 2.48 -10.78 8.86
CA ILE A 4 3.05 -10.40 10.15
C ILE A 4 2.88 -8.89 10.44
N SER A 5 3.08 -7.99 9.46
CA SER A 5 2.94 -6.54 9.71
C SER A 5 1.50 -6.20 10.07
N VAL A 6 0.55 -6.71 9.30
CA VAL A 6 -0.88 -6.51 9.54
C VAL A 6 -1.30 -7.14 10.86
N ILE A 7 -0.87 -8.37 11.17
CA ILE A 7 -1.19 -9.06 12.43
C ILE A 7 -0.73 -8.25 13.65
N VAL A 8 0.43 -7.59 13.57
CA VAL A 8 0.97 -6.77 14.67
C VAL A 8 0.26 -5.42 14.79
N PHE A 9 -0.05 -4.76 13.66
CA PHE A 9 -0.65 -3.42 13.68
C PHE A 9 -2.18 -3.42 13.79
N LEU A 10 -2.85 -4.52 13.48
CA LEU A 10 -4.30 -4.65 13.62
C LEU A 10 -4.80 -4.43 15.06
N PRO A 11 -4.24 -5.07 16.12
CA PRO A 11 -4.67 -4.82 17.49
C PRO A 11 -4.40 -3.38 17.93
N PHE A 12 -3.37 -2.74 17.38
CA PHE A 12 -3.06 -1.34 17.65
C PHE A 12 -4.11 -0.40 17.04
N PHE A 13 -4.52 -0.64 15.79
CA PHE A 13 -5.59 0.12 15.15
C PHE A 13 -6.93 -0.04 15.88
N GLN A 14 -7.28 -1.28 16.26
CA GLN A 14 -8.49 -1.61 17.01
C GLN A 14 -8.51 -1.00 18.42
N SER A 15 -7.38 -1.01 19.12
CA SER A 15 -7.30 -0.54 20.51
C SER A 15 -7.09 0.98 20.62
N TRP A 16 -6.48 1.62 19.62
CA TRP A 16 -6.14 3.04 19.71
C TRP A 16 -6.88 3.90 18.69
N ILE A 17 -6.82 3.58 17.40
CA ILE A 17 -7.33 4.49 16.35
C ILE A 17 -8.85 4.55 16.35
N TYR A 18 -9.54 3.43 16.25
CA TYR A 18 -11.01 3.38 16.25
C TYR A 18 -11.65 3.99 17.52
N PRO A 19 -11.19 3.70 18.74
CA PRO A 19 -11.75 4.32 19.94
C PRO A 19 -11.36 5.80 20.09
N THR A 20 -10.20 6.24 19.60
CA THR A 20 -9.85 7.67 19.59
C THR A 20 -10.71 8.45 18.61
N LEU A 21 -11.06 7.83 17.48
CA LEU A 21 -11.98 8.38 16.49
C LEU A 21 -13.41 8.47 17.05
N ALA A 22 -13.87 7.40 17.72
CA ALA A 22 -15.15 7.38 18.41
C ALA A 22 -15.23 8.43 19.54
N ARG A 23 -14.13 8.63 20.30
CA ARG A 23 -14.05 9.67 21.34
C ARG A 23 -14.08 11.08 20.77
N LYS A 24 -13.53 11.31 19.57
CA LYS A 24 -13.54 12.63 18.93
C LYS A 24 -14.89 13.00 18.28
N LYS A 25 -15.90 12.11 18.29
CA LYS A 25 -17.22 12.33 17.65
C LYS A 25 -17.15 12.80 16.19
N ILE A 26 -16.06 12.48 15.49
CA ILE A 26 -15.96 12.75 14.06
C ILE A 26 -16.51 11.50 13.38
N ASN A 27 -17.69 11.63 12.76
CA ASN A 27 -18.25 10.58 11.91
C ASN A 27 -17.44 10.53 10.62
N PHE A 28 -16.25 9.94 10.67
CA PHE A 28 -15.51 9.64 9.46
C PHE A 28 -16.28 8.59 8.68
N SER A 29 -16.81 8.99 7.52
CA SER A 29 -17.38 8.05 6.56
C SER A 29 -16.30 7.02 6.18
N ALA A 30 -16.70 5.76 6.02
CA ALA A 30 -15.81 4.68 5.57
C ALA A 30 -15.04 5.07 4.28
N GLU A 31 -15.65 5.95 3.48
CA GLU A 31 -15.08 6.52 2.25
C GLU A 31 -13.83 7.38 2.51
N HIS A 32 -13.81 8.15 3.60
CA HIS A 32 -12.63 8.95 3.95
C HIS A 32 -11.48 8.08 4.45
N HIS A 33 -11.78 7.00 5.19
CA HIS A 33 -10.75 6.03 5.59
C HIS A 33 -10.08 5.36 4.38
N ILE A 34 -10.86 5.06 3.33
CA ILE A 34 -10.32 4.54 2.08
C ILE A 34 -9.37 5.55 1.44
N GLY A 35 -9.77 6.82 1.33
CA GLY A 35 -8.92 7.89 0.80
C GLY A 35 -7.59 8.06 1.56
N VAL A 36 -7.65 8.11 2.89
CA VAL A 36 -6.45 8.17 3.76
C VAL A 36 -5.57 6.92 3.58
N GLY A 37 -6.18 5.73 3.45
CA GLY A 37 -5.45 4.50 3.17
C GLY A 37 -4.69 4.54 1.84
N LEU A 38 -5.35 5.01 0.77
CA LEU A 38 -4.73 5.20 -0.55
C LEU A 38 -3.57 6.22 -0.53
N LEU A 39 -3.73 7.33 0.20
CA LEU A 39 -2.66 8.30 0.41
C LEU A 39 -1.48 7.69 1.17
N CYS A 40 -1.74 6.94 2.25
CA CYS A 40 -0.70 6.24 3.00
C CYS A 40 0.06 5.22 2.14
N ALA A 41 -0.64 4.42 1.32
CA ALA A 41 0.00 3.48 0.40
C ALA A 41 0.91 4.22 -0.59
N THR A 42 0.41 5.32 -1.15
CA THR A 42 1.16 6.12 -2.11
C THR A 42 2.44 6.70 -1.51
N LEU A 43 2.36 7.27 -0.30
CA LEU A 43 3.53 7.77 0.42
C LEU A 43 4.53 6.66 0.77
N ALA A 44 4.04 5.46 1.14
CA ALA A 44 4.91 4.31 1.44
C ALA A 44 5.72 3.86 0.21
N ILE A 45 5.08 3.77 -0.96
CA ILE A 45 5.77 3.36 -2.20
C ILE A 45 6.63 4.50 -2.76
N ALA A 46 6.24 5.76 -2.60
CA ALA A 46 7.08 6.91 -2.92
C ALA A 46 8.37 6.91 -2.08
N TYR A 47 8.26 6.69 -0.76
CA TYR A 47 9.40 6.52 0.13
C TYR A 47 10.27 5.33 -0.30
N THR A 48 9.67 4.21 -0.66
CA THR A 48 10.40 3.02 -1.17
C THR A 48 11.16 3.32 -2.45
N THR A 49 10.59 4.09 -3.36
CA THR A 49 11.27 4.52 -4.60
C THR A 49 12.48 5.39 -4.27
N GLY A 50 12.35 6.32 -3.31
CA GLY A 50 13.44 7.14 -2.82
C GLY A 50 14.55 6.32 -2.14
N ILE A 51 14.18 5.38 -1.26
CA ILE A 51 15.14 4.47 -0.63
C ILE A 51 15.82 3.58 -1.66
N GLN A 52 15.11 3.04 -2.64
CA GLN A 52 15.69 2.23 -3.71
C GLN A 52 16.72 3.04 -4.52
N HIS A 53 16.42 4.31 -4.79
CA HIS A 53 17.36 5.21 -5.45
C HIS A 53 18.60 5.47 -4.59
N LEU A 54 18.43 5.68 -3.27
CA LEU A 54 19.56 5.82 -2.34
C LEU A 54 20.41 4.54 -2.25
N ILE A 55 19.78 3.36 -2.31
CA ILE A 55 20.48 2.07 -2.32
C ILE A 55 21.40 1.96 -3.54
N TYR A 56 20.93 2.36 -4.72
CA TYR A 56 21.72 2.32 -5.94
C TYR A 56 22.81 3.40 -6.04
N MET A 57 22.70 4.48 -5.25
CA MET A 57 23.71 5.55 -5.22
C MET A 57 24.79 5.34 -4.15
N THR A 58 24.64 4.35 -3.26
CA THR A 58 25.58 4.10 -2.16
C THR A 58 26.56 2.99 -2.55
N GLY A 59 27.86 3.23 -2.30
CA GLY A 59 28.93 2.26 -2.61
C GLY A 59 29.01 1.12 -1.58
N PRO A 60 29.68 -0.02 -1.92
CA PRO A 60 30.59 -0.22 -3.05
C PRO A 60 29.93 -0.76 -4.33
N CYS A 61 28.63 -1.05 -4.30
CA CYS A 61 27.95 -1.87 -5.30
C CYS A 61 26.67 -1.20 -5.82
N PHE A 62 26.86 -0.15 -6.62
CA PHE A 62 25.81 0.72 -7.16
C PHE A 62 24.70 -0.03 -7.92
N SER A 63 24.95 -0.38 -9.17
CA SER A 63 23.92 -0.88 -10.09
C SER A 63 23.69 -2.39 -10.00
N HIS A 64 24.54 -3.11 -9.25
CA HIS A 64 24.50 -4.57 -9.13
C HIS A 64 24.84 -5.01 -7.69
N PRO A 65 23.99 -4.69 -6.70
CA PRO A 65 24.25 -5.00 -5.29
C PRO A 65 24.46 -6.50 -5.03
N LEU A 66 23.91 -7.38 -5.88
CA LEU A 66 24.04 -8.84 -5.76
C LEU A 66 25.25 -9.48 -6.47
N LYS A 67 25.94 -8.78 -7.39
CA LYS A 67 27.00 -9.39 -8.25
C LYS A 67 28.38 -8.74 -8.11
N CYS A 68 28.53 -7.85 -7.14
CA CYS A 68 29.53 -6.82 -7.20
C CYS A 68 30.97 -7.28 -6.97
N LEU A 69 31.25 -8.36 -6.23
CA LEU A 69 32.58 -8.99 -6.15
C LEU A 69 32.47 -10.42 -5.61
N ALA A 70 33.45 -11.28 -5.94
CA ALA A 70 33.54 -12.69 -5.53
C ALA A 70 33.75 -12.93 -4.02
N GLY A 71 33.59 -11.90 -3.19
CA GLY A 71 33.52 -11.98 -1.73
C GLY A 71 32.31 -11.18 -1.29
N ASN A 72 31.49 -11.74 -0.40
CA ASN A 72 30.23 -11.19 0.15
C ASN A 72 30.38 -9.82 0.83
N ILE A 73 30.79 -8.79 0.10
CA ILE A 73 30.82 -7.41 0.58
C ILE A 73 29.42 -6.85 0.34
N LEU A 74 28.61 -6.86 1.40
CA LEU A 74 27.28 -6.27 1.39
C LEU A 74 27.38 -4.74 1.26
N ASN A 75 26.38 -4.14 0.62
CA ASN A 75 26.21 -2.69 0.62
C ASN A 75 26.03 -2.20 2.06
N ASP A 76 26.63 -1.07 2.41
CA ASP A 76 26.64 -0.54 3.78
C ASP A 76 25.34 0.20 4.13
N ILE A 77 24.20 -0.43 3.78
CA ILE A 77 22.85 0.07 4.03
C ILE A 77 22.10 -0.94 4.88
N SER A 78 21.59 -0.47 6.01
CA SER A 78 20.71 -1.25 6.85
C SER A 78 19.40 -1.55 6.13
N VAL A 79 19.01 -2.83 6.09
CA VAL A 79 17.68 -3.29 5.66
C VAL A 79 16.56 -2.63 6.49
N GLY A 80 16.88 -2.18 7.71
CA GLY A 80 15.98 -1.43 8.58
C GLY A 80 15.49 -0.10 8.00
N LEU A 81 16.16 0.46 6.99
CA LEU A 81 15.69 1.70 6.34
C LEU A 81 14.38 1.50 5.56
N GLN A 82 14.06 0.25 5.20
CA GLN A 82 12.80 -0.14 4.57
C GLN A 82 11.68 -0.42 5.60
N THR A 83 12.01 -0.53 6.89
CA THR A 83 11.02 -0.77 7.96
C THR A 83 9.85 0.23 7.95
N PRO A 84 10.07 1.55 7.77
CA PRO A 84 8.98 2.51 7.68
C PRO A 84 7.98 2.19 6.56
N THR A 85 8.44 1.72 5.40
CA THR A 85 7.56 1.30 4.30
C THR A 85 6.55 0.25 4.76
N TYR A 86 6.99 -0.76 5.51
CA TYR A 86 6.12 -1.85 5.96
C TYR A 86 5.08 -1.39 6.98
N VAL A 87 5.41 -0.39 7.79
CA VAL A 87 4.48 0.21 8.75
C VAL A 87 3.40 0.99 8.01
N PHE A 88 3.78 1.91 7.11
CA PHE A 88 2.84 2.73 6.36
C PHE A 88 1.95 1.89 5.43
N LEU A 89 2.51 0.85 4.79
CA LEU A 89 1.74 -0.05 3.94
C LEU A 89 0.74 -0.87 4.76
N GLY A 90 1.12 -1.35 5.95
CA GLY A 90 0.19 -2.05 6.85
C GLY A 90 -0.97 -1.16 7.30
N TRP A 91 -0.70 0.12 7.57
CA TRP A 91 -1.75 1.08 7.91
C TRP A 91 -2.69 1.34 6.73
N ALA A 92 -2.13 1.50 5.53
CA ALA A 92 -2.89 1.67 4.31
C ALA A 92 -3.81 0.48 4.04
N GLU A 93 -3.30 -0.73 4.23
CA GLU A 93 -4.06 -1.98 4.04
C GLU A 93 -5.24 -2.05 5.02
N ILE A 94 -5.00 -1.79 6.30
CA ILE A 94 -6.07 -1.79 7.32
C ILE A 94 -7.15 -0.75 6.96
N LEU A 95 -6.75 0.49 6.67
CA LEU A 95 -7.69 1.58 6.39
C LEU A 95 -8.50 1.36 5.11
N ALA A 96 -7.85 0.93 4.02
CA ALA A 96 -8.50 0.79 2.72
C ALA A 96 -9.31 -0.52 2.61
N ILE A 97 -8.74 -1.66 3.03
CA ILE A 97 -9.39 -2.97 2.84
C ILE A 97 -10.52 -3.18 3.85
N VAL A 98 -10.30 -2.88 5.13
CA VAL A 98 -11.35 -3.09 6.15
C VAL A 98 -12.53 -2.16 5.88
N SER A 99 -12.28 -0.87 5.71
CA SER A 99 -13.35 0.10 5.43
C SER A 99 -14.02 -0.14 4.07
N GLY A 100 -13.24 -0.54 3.05
CA GLY A 100 -13.76 -0.84 1.72
C GLY A 100 -14.70 -2.06 1.70
N THR A 101 -14.32 -3.12 2.40
CA THR A 101 -15.15 -4.33 2.50
C THR A 101 -16.38 -4.10 3.39
N GLU A 102 -16.24 -3.37 4.50
CA GLU A 102 -17.38 -2.98 5.34
C GLU A 102 -18.38 -2.11 4.56
N LEU A 103 -17.90 -1.12 3.81
CA LEU A 103 -18.73 -0.29 2.96
C LEU A 103 -19.42 -1.13 1.87
N ALA A 104 -18.70 -2.03 1.20
CA ALA A 104 -19.26 -2.90 0.17
C ALA A 104 -20.35 -3.83 0.73
N TYR A 105 -20.16 -4.40 1.92
CA TYR A 105 -21.17 -5.23 2.56
C TYR A 105 -22.37 -4.43 3.08
N SER A 106 -22.15 -3.21 3.59
CA SER A 106 -23.25 -2.35 4.06
C SER A 106 -24.19 -1.90 2.94
N ARG A 107 -23.68 -1.81 1.70
CA ARG A 107 -24.45 -1.42 0.52
C ARG A 107 -25.01 -2.62 -0.27
N ALA A 108 -24.58 -3.84 0.03
CA ALA A 108 -25.02 -5.04 -0.67
C ALA A 108 -26.26 -5.67 -0.01
N PRO A 109 -27.20 -6.21 -0.80
CA PRO A 109 -28.32 -6.98 -0.26
C PRO A 109 -27.81 -8.28 0.39
N GLU A 110 -28.53 -8.78 1.41
CA GLU A 110 -28.04 -9.87 2.26
C GLU A 110 -27.69 -11.16 1.50
N SER A 111 -28.44 -11.47 0.44
CA SER A 111 -28.21 -12.65 -0.42
C SER A 111 -26.96 -12.55 -1.30
N MET A 112 -26.35 -11.36 -1.43
CA MET A 112 -25.20 -11.10 -2.33
C MET A 112 -23.86 -10.94 -1.59
N LYS A 113 -23.81 -11.04 -0.26
CA LYS A 113 -22.55 -10.91 0.51
C LYS A 113 -21.46 -11.87 0.01
N SER A 114 -21.83 -13.11 -0.31
CA SER A 114 -20.91 -14.10 -0.89
C SER A 114 -20.36 -13.67 -2.26
N LEU A 115 -21.20 -13.07 -3.11
CA LEU A 115 -20.79 -12.59 -4.44
C LEU A 115 -19.84 -11.38 -4.34
N VAL A 116 -20.09 -10.46 -3.39
CA VAL A 116 -19.16 -9.35 -3.10
C VAL A 116 -17.79 -9.87 -2.69
N GLN A 117 -17.74 -10.89 -1.81
CA GLN A 117 -16.48 -11.53 -1.42
C GLN A 117 -15.78 -12.20 -2.60
N ALA A 118 -16.54 -12.87 -3.49
CA ALA A 118 -15.98 -13.51 -4.67
C ALA A 118 -15.33 -12.47 -5.61
N ILE A 119 -16.00 -11.34 -5.83
CA ILE A 119 -15.47 -10.22 -6.62
C ILE A 119 -14.21 -9.64 -5.97
N PHE A 120 -14.21 -9.44 -4.64
CA PHE A 120 -13.02 -8.96 -3.93
C PHE A 120 -11.82 -9.90 -4.12
N ASN A 121 -12.01 -11.20 -3.93
CA ASN A 121 -10.96 -12.20 -4.16
C ASN A 121 -10.49 -12.25 -5.62
N PHE A 122 -11.41 -12.07 -6.57
CA PHE A 122 -11.08 -11.98 -7.99
C PHE A 122 -10.15 -10.80 -8.30
N PHE A 123 -10.46 -9.60 -7.78
CA PHE A 123 -9.58 -8.43 -7.94
C PHE A 123 -8.25 -8.61 -7.20
N SER A 124 -8.24 -9.27 -6.05
CA SER A 124 -7.00 -9.63 -5.35
C SER A 124 -6.13 -10.58 -6.18
N ALA A 125 -6.74 -11.54 -6.87
CA ALA A 125 -6.04 -12.46 -7.77
C ALA A 125 -5.48 -11.72 -9.00
N LEU A 126 -6.26 -10.80 -9.60
CA LEU A 126 -5.79 -9.94 -10.68
C LEU A 126 -4.61 -9.06 -10.25
N GLY A 127 -4.69 -8.44 -9.07
CA GLY A 127 -3.58 -7.65 -8.51
C GLY A 127 -2.32 -8.48 -8.33
N SER A 128 -2.47 -9.72 -7.87
CA SER A 128 -1.35 -10.67 -7.75
C SER A 128 -0.76 -11.05 -9.11
N LEU A 129 -1.61 -11.28 -10.12
CA LEU A 129 -1.18 -11.56 -11.49
C LEU A 129 -0.37 -10.40 -12.07
N PHE A 130 -0.84 -9.16 -11.89
CA PHE A 130 -0.07 -7.98 -12.29
C PHE A 130 1.26 -7.87 -11.53
N GLY A 131 1.28 -8.19 -10.23
CA GLY A 131 2.51 -8.23 -9.43
C GLY A 131 3.53 -9.22 -9.99
N VAL A 132 3.10 -10.41 -10.41
CA VAL A 132 3.96 -11.38 -11.11
C VAL A 132 4.43 -10.83 -12.46
N GLY A 133 3.54 -10.21 -13.24
CA GLY A 133 3.91 -9.57 -14.51
C GLY A 133 5.01 -8.51 -14.34
N VAL A 134 4.85 -7.64 -13.34
CA VAL A 134 5.84 -6.61 -13.00
C VAL A 134 7.17 -7.20 -12.52
N SER A 135 7.14 -8.38 -11.88
CA SER A 135 8.37 -9.04 -11.43
C SER A 135 9.33 -9.41 -12.56
N PHE A 136 8.83 -9.61 -13.80
CA PHE A 136 9.69 -9.81 -14.98
C PHE A 136 10.43 -8.53 -15.41
N ALA A 137 9.97 -7.35 -15.01
CA ALA A 137 10.68 -6.08 -15.25
C ALA A 137 11.58 -5.69 -14.06
N ALA A 138 11.45 -6.39 -12.93
CA ALA A 138 12.14 -6.14 -11.67
C ALA A 138 13.55 -6.75 -11.68
N TYR A 139 14.41 -6.24 -12.57
CA TYR A 139 15.85 -6.56 -12.60
C TYR A 139 16.66 -5.32 -12.24
N ASP A 140 17.79 -5.48 -11.55
CA ASP A 140 18.74 -4.38 -11.35
C ASP A 140 19.26 -3.86 -12.69
N PRO A 141 19.36 -2.53 -12.93
CA PRO A 141 19.02 -1.39 -12.04
C PRO A 141 17.59 -0.83 -12.24
N ASN A 142 16.71 -1.52 -12.98
CA ASN A 142 15.36 -1.04 -13.33
C ASN A 142 14.38 -0.99 -12.15
N MET A 143 14.73 -1.49 -10.97
CA MET A 143 13.82 -1.50 -9.80
C MET A 143 13.31 -0.11 -9.41
N VAL A 144 14.14 0.95 -9.55
CA VAL A 144 13.71 2.33 -9.27
C VAL A 144 12.60 2.75 -10.23
N ILE A 145 12.72 2.38 -11.51
CA ILE A 145 11.72 2.68 -12.53
C ILE A 145 10.44 1.89 -12.23
N VAL A 146 10.57 0.62 -11.82
CA VAL A 146 9.43 -0.22 -11.43
C VAL A 146 8.67 0.41 -10.26
N TYR A 147 9.35 0.72 -9.15
CA TYR A 147 8.69 1.37 -8.00
C TYR A 147 8.18 2.77 -8.31
N GLY A 148 8.90 3.54 -9.13
CA GLY A 148 8.46 4.84 -9.62
C GLY A 148 7.17 4.77 -10.45
N SER A 149 7.05 3.76 -11.32
CA SER A 149 5.85 3.53 -12.13
C SER A 149 4.64 3.16 -11.26
N ILE A 150 4.84 2.32 -10.24
CA ILE A 150 3.81 1.95 -9.27
C ILE A 150 3.39 3.18 -8.45
N THR A 151 4.36 4.01 -8.03
CA THR A 151 4.09 5.27 -7.33
C THR A 151 3.24 6.20 -8.18
N GLY A 152 3.58 6.38 -9.46
CA GLY A 152 2.82 7.21 -10.39
C GLY A 152 1.39 6.72 -10.59
N LEU A 153 1.21 5.40 -10.73
CA LEU A 153 -0.12 4.81 -10.86
C LEU A 153 -0.95 4.95 -9.58
N LEU A 154 -0.35 4.72 -8.40
CA LEU A 154 -1.03 4.90 -7.11
C LEU A 154 -1.40 6.36 -6.85
N LEU A 155 -0.53 7.31 -7.20
CA LEU A 155 -0.86 8.74 -7.17
C LEU A 155 -2.07 9.03 -8.04
N PHE A 156 -2.07 8.56 -9.29
CA PHE A 156 -3.19 8.76 -10.20
C PHE A 156 -4.50 8.20 -9.64
N VAL A 157 -4.50 6.96 -9.13
CA VAL A 157 -5.68 6.33 -8.54
C VAL A 157 -6.15 7.09 -7.30
N THR A 158 -5.22 7.53 -6.45
CA THR A 158 -5.55 8.30 -5.23
C THR A 158 -6.18 9.65 -5.59
N PHE A 159 -5.60 10.39 -6.53
CA PHE A 159 -6.17 11.64 -7.01
C PHE A 159 -7.53 11.45 -7.69
N ALA A 160 -7.67 10.41 -8.50
CA ALA A 160 -8.94 10.10 -9.15
C ALA A 160 -10.04 9.75 -8.13
N PHE A 161 -9.69 9.00 -7.07
CA PHE A 161 -10.60 8.66 -5.99
C PHE A 161 -11.05 9.89 -5.21
N GLU A 162 -10.11 10.74 -4.78
CA GLU A 162 -10.42 11.99 -4.06
C GLU A 162 -11.23 12.95 -4.93
N PHE A 163 -10.90 13.06 -6.23
CA PHE A 163 -11.68 13.87 -7.17
C PHE A 163 -13.11 13.35 -7.32
N ALA A 164 -13.30 12.04 -7.51
CA ALA A 164 -14.62 11.43 -7.61
C ALA A 164 -15.43 11.61 -6.31
N TYR A 165 -14.76 11.53 -5.16
CA TYR A 165 -15.37 11.79 -3.86
C TYR A 165 -15.87 13.24 -3.75
N LEU A 166 -15.04 14.22 -4.08
CA LEU A 166 -15.41 15.65 -4.04
C LEU A 166 -16.55 15.99 -5.02
N VAL A 167 -16.58 15.38 -6.20
CA VAL A 167 -17.67 15.58 -7.17
C VAL A 167 -18.98 15.03 -6.63
N ARG A 168 -18.96 13.88 -5.97
CA ARG A 168 -20.16 13.26 -5.39
C ARG A 168 -20.67 14.02 -4.16
N ASP A 169 -19.78 14.53 -3.33
CA ASP A 169 -20.12 15.35 -2.15
C ASP A 169 -20.85 16.65 -2.55
N LYS A 170 -20.43 17.29 -3.65
CA LYS A 170 -21.12 18.47 -4.20
C LYS A 170 -22.49 18.17 -4.81
N ALA A 171 -22.79 16.90 -5.10
CA ALA A 171 -24.03 16.48 -5.73
C ALA A 171 -25.11 16.00 -4.74
N SER A 172 -24.77 15.88 -3.44
CA SER A 172 -25.70 15.53 -2.35
C SER A 172 -26.10 16.74 -1.53
#